data_AF-A0A3R9EH36-F1
#
_entry.id   AF-A0A3R9EH36-F1
#
_cell.length_a   1.000
_cell.length_b   1.000
_cell.length_c   1.000
_cell.angle_alpha   90.00
_cell.angle_beta   90.00
_cell.angle_gamma   90.00
#
_symmetry.space_group_name_H-M   'P 1'
#
loop_
_entity.id
_entity.type
_entity.pdbx_description
1 polymer ?
#
loop_
_entity_poly.entity_id
_entity_poly.type
_entity_poly.pdbx_seq_one_letter_code
_entity_poly.pdbx_strand_id
1 'polypeptide(L)' 'AIFAVGIFFVNAVIPSYNIGGTIEGFHDPKFKKWPKAVVTSLIVTFMCAIVSVITIGGL' A
#
# COMPACT_ATOMS: atom_id res chain seq x y z
N ALA A 1 -8.63 -14.21 -8.68
CA ALA A 1 -8.64 -12.92 -9.41
C ALA A 1 -9.01 -11.75 -8.51
N ILE A 2 -10.16 -11.76 -7.84
CA ILE A 2 -10.67 -10.62 -7.03
C ILE A 2 -9.69 -10.18 -5.93
N PHE A 3 -9.11 -11.11 -5.15
CA PHE A 3 -8.13 -10.77 -4.11
C PHE A 3 -6.85 -10.11 -4.65
N ALA A 4 -6.35 -10.58 -5.80
CA ALA A 4 -5.16 -9.99 -6.42
C ALA A 4 -5.44 -8.54 -6.87
N VAL A 5 -6.62 -8.29 -7.46
CA VAL A 5 -7.07 -6.94 -7.83
C VAL A 5 -7.25 -6.06 -6.60
N GLY A 6 -7.81 -6.61 -5.51
CA GLY A 6 -7.97 -5.89 -4.24
C GLY A 6 -6.62 -5.50 -3.61
N ILE A 7 -5.66 -6.43 -3.54
CA ILE A 7 -4.31 -6.17 -3.01
C ILE A 7 -3.57 -5.14 -3.87
N PHE A 8 -3.73 -5.19 -5.19
CA PHE A 8 -3.18 -4.18 -6.09
C PHE A 8 -3.77 -2.79 -5.78
N PHE A 9 -5.09 -2.70 -5.62
CA PHE A 9 -5.77 -1.44 -5.28
C PHE A 9 -5.27 -0.86 -3.95
N VAL A 10 -5.15 -1.69 -2.91
CA VAL A 10 -4.64 -1.26 -1.60
C VAL A 10 -3.22 -0.69 -1.69
N ASN A 11 -2.34 -1.36 -2.44
CA ASN A 11 -0.97 -0.91 -2.64
C ASN A 11 -0.85 0.35 -3.50
N ALA A 12 -1.78 0.58 -4.42
CA ALA A 12 -1.80 1.82 -5.21
C ALA A 12 -2.34 3.00 -4.39
N VAL A 13 -3.41 2.77 -3.62
CA VAL A 13 -4.19 3.83 -2.97
C VAL A 13 -3.51 4.34 -1.69
N ILE A 14 -2.98 3.47 -0.84
CA ILE A 14 -2.41 3.87 0.45
C ILE A 14 -1.18 4.80 0.30
N PRO A 15 -0.20 4.49 -0.56
CA PRO A 15 0.90 5.42 -0.82
C PRO A 15 0.45 6.74 -1.43
N SER A 16 -0.58 6.72 -2.30
CA SER A 16 -1.09 7.91 -2.97
C SER A 16 -1.63 8.95 -1.97
N TYR A 17 -2.31 8.50 -0.91
CA TYR A 17 -2.79 9.36 0.16
C TYR A 17 -1.69 9.82 1.13
N ASN A 18 -0.62 9.05 1.31
CA ASN A 18 0.48 9.41 2.21
C ASN A 18 1.41 10.49 1.64
N ILE A 19 1.65 10.46 0.32
CA ILE A 19 2.56 11.42 -0.35
C ILE A 19 1.80 12.69 -0.72
N GLY A 20 0.60 12.55 -1.30
CA GLY A 20 -0.30 13.65 -1.66
C GLY A 20 0.23 14.51 -2.81
N GLY A 21 -0.48 14.49 -3.95
CA GLY A 21 -0.10 15.25 -5.14
C GLY A 21 1.16 14.72 -5.84
N THR A 22 1.65 15.47 -6.83
CA THR A 22 2.85 15.12 -7.59
C THR A 22 4.11 15.48 -6.80
N ILE A 23 5.08 14.56 -6.75
CA ILE A 23 6.44 14.86 -6.29
C ILE A 23 7.15 15.59 -7.42
N GLU A 24 7.57 16.84 -7.17
CA GLU A 24 8.22 17.66 -8.19
C GLU A 24 9.73 17.39 -8.33
N GLY A 25 10.28 16.57 -7.42
CA GLY A 25 11.65 16.07 -7.49
C GLY A 25 12.17 15.60 -6.13
N PHE A 26 13.43 15.16 -6.10
CA PHE A 26 14.09 14.68 -4.87
C PHE A 26 14.29 15.76 -3.80
N HIS A 27 14.22 17.04 -4.19
CA HIS A 27 14.35 18.18 -3.28
C HIS A 27 13.02 18.56 -2.60
N ASP A 28 11.88 18.08 -3.12
CA ASP A 28 10.57 18.37 -2.53
C ASP A 28 10.46 17.67 -1.15
N PRO A 29 10.06 18.38 -0.08
CA PRO A 29 9.85 17.78 1.24
C PRO A 29 8.88 16.58 1.23
N LYS A 30 8.02 16.44 0.21
CA LYS A 30 7.18 15.26 -0.01
C LYS A 30 7.98 13.98 -0.27
N PHE A 31 9.17 14.06 -0.87
CA PHE A 31 10.02 12.88 -1.14
C PHE A 31 10.43 12.17 0.16
N LYS A 32 10.58 12.91 1.26
CA LYS A 32 10.86 12.33 2.60
C LYS A 32 9.73 11.44 3.12
N LYS A 33 8.50 11.59 2.61
CA LYS A 33 7.35 10.76 2.96
C LYS A 33 7.30 9.44 2.17
N TRP A 34 8.02 9.33 1.07
CA TRP A 34 8.01 8.16 0.20
C TRP A 34 8.43 6.86 0.92
N PRO A 35 9.53 6.81 1.70
CA PRO A 35 9.91 5.60 2.42
C PRO A 35 8.84 5.15 3.42
N LYS A 36 8.23 6.12 4.13
CA LYS A 36 7.13 5.85 5.07
C LYS A 36 5.90 5.29 4.34
N ALA A 37 5.58 5.80 3.16
CA ALA A 37 4.49 5.32 2.32
C ALA A 37 4.72 3.85 1.88
N VAL A 38 5.94 3.51 1.46
CA VAL A 38 6.31 2.13 1.10
C VAL A 38 6.16 1.18 2.28
N VAL A 39 6.71 1.53 3.44
CA VAL A 39 6.59 0.70 4.67
C VAL A 39 5.13 0.51 5.07
N THR A 40 4.31 1.57 4.98
CA THR A 40 2.88 1.49 5.30
C THR A 40 2.15 0.53 4.34
N SER A 41 2.42 0.63 3.02
CA SER A 41 1.81 -0.27 2.04
C SER A 41 2.21 -1.74 2.22
N LEU A 42 3.45 -2.01 2.64
CA LEU A 42 3.92 -3.35 2.97
C LEU A 42 3.18 -3.94 4.17
N ILE A 43 3.04 -3.16 5.26
CA ILE A 43 2.33 -3.62 6.46
C ILE A 43 0.86 -3.93 6.14
N VAL A 44 0.18 -3.06 5.39
CA VAL A 44 -1.23 -3.28 5.06
C VAL A 44 -1.40 -4.45 4.09
N THR A 45 -0.48 -4.63 3.14
CA THR A 45 -0.49 -5.83 2.27
C THR A 45 -0.33 -7.10 3.08
N PHE A 46 0.55 -7.11 4.08
CA PHE A 46 0.72 -8.25 4.96
C PHE A 46 -0.56 -8.57 5.73
N MET A 47 -1.26 -7.55 6.25
CA MET A 47 -2.56 -7.74 6.88
C MET A 47 -3.63 -8.27 5.91
N CYS A 48 -3.70 -7.72 4.69
CA CYS A 48 -4.59 -8.22 3.65
C CYS A 48 -4.27 -9.67 3.28
N ALA A 49 -2.99 -10.07 3.25
CA ALA A 49 -2.59 -11.44 2.99
C ALA A 49 -3.08 -12.38 4.09
N ILE A 50 -2.94 -12.02 5.37
CA ILE A 50 -3.47 -12.80 6.49
C ILE A 50 -4.98 -12.99 6.35
N VAL A 51 -5.73 -11.91 6.13
CA VAL A 51 -7.19 -11.98 5.95
C VAL A 51 -7.58 -12.85 4.76
N SER A 52 -6.84 -12.74 3.65
CA SER A 52 -7.07 -13.55 2.45
C SER A 52 -6.86 -15.03 2.72
N VAL A 53 -5.79 -15.38 3.46
CA VAL A 53 -5.49 -16.76 3.85
C VAL A 53 -6.55 -17.32 4.79
N ILE A 54 -7.03 -16.55 5.77
CA ILE A 54 -8.12 -17.00 6.66
C ILE A 54 -9.41 -17.24 5.85
N THR A 55 -9.75 -16.30 4.97
CA THR A 55 -11.00 -16.33 4.21
C THR A 55 -11.04 -17.46 3.16
N ILE A 56 -9.90 -17.72 2.49
CA ILE A 56 -9.81 -18.74 1.44
C ILE A 56 -9.39 -20.11 2.01
N GLY A 57 -8.42 -20.11 2.93
CA GLY A 57 -7.81 -21.31 3.49
C GLY A 57 -8.69 -22.04 4.49
N GLY A 58 -9.72 -21.37 5.03
CA GLY A 58 -10.66 -21.98 5.97
C GLY A 58 -10.00 -22.28 7.33
N LEU A 59 -10.14 -21.33 8.25
CA LEU A 59 -10.21 -21.62 9.69
C LEU A 59 -11.66 -21.44 10.13
#